data_AF-A0A1Y1X757-F1
#
_entry.id   AF-A0A1Y1X757-F1
#
_cell.length_a   1.000
_cell.length_b   1.000
_cell.length_c   1.000
_cell.angle_alpha   90.00
_cell.angle_beta   90.00
_cell.angle_gamma   90.00
#
_symmetry.space_group_name_H-M   'P 1'
#
loop_
_entity.id
_entity.type
_entity.pdbx_description
1 polymer ?
#
loop_
_entity_poly.entity_id
_entity_poly.type
_entity_poly.pdbx_seq_one_letter_code
_entity_poly.pdbx_strand_id
1 'polypeptide(L)'
;MKRKVDRALVNLEANIYSFEGNYLEETSQFGNIIKGFDGYMSTRPEKKKIKFTEEDRLFSQSSATYQAALEIKKKEESMLLEENMHEGYHKKVSIKKKSLKDKTKKE
;
A
#
# COMPACT_ATOMS: atom_id res chain seq x y z
N MET A 1 16.24 -7.72 19.79
CA MET A 1 14.88 -7.36 20.25
C MET A 1 14.42 -6.03 19.66
N LYS A 2 15.15 -4.93 19.87
CA LYS A 2 14.85 -3.58 19.33
C LYS A 2 14.46 -3.54 17.84
N ARG A 3 15.31 -4.07 16.94
CA ARG A 3 15.03 -4.11 15.48
C ARG A 3 13.73 -4.81 15.08
N LYS A 4 13.29 -5.84 15.83
CA LYS A 4 12.03 -6.54 15.53
C LYS A 4 10.82 -5.68 15.88
N VAL A 5 10.91 -4.97 17.00
CA VAL A 5 9.88 -4.02 17.45
C VAL A 5 9.79 -2.85 16.46
N ASP A 6 10.91 -2.28 16.06
CA ASP A 6 10.95 -1.16 15.10
C ASP A 6 10.29 -1.56 13.77
N ARG A 7 10.59 -2.76 13.25
CA ARG A 7 9.95 -3.28 12.03
C ARG A 7 8.45 -3.52 12.24
N ALA A 8 8.05 -4.06 13.39
CA ALA A 8 6.64 -4.28 13.69
C ALA A 8 5.88 -2.94 13.77
N LEU A 9 6.48 -1.90 14.34
CA LEU A 9 5.92 -0.56 14.40
C LEU A 9 5.70 0.02 12.99
N VAL A 10 6.73 -0.02 12.13
CA VAL A 10 6.62 0.45 10.74
C VAL A 10 5.49 -0.25 9.99
N ASN A 11 5.38 -1.57 10.15
CA ASN A 11 4.30 -2.34 9.53
C ASN A 11 2.92 -1.92 10.07
N LEU A 12 2.80 -1.73 11.38
CA LEU A 12 1.55 -1.36 12.03
C LEU A 12 1.07 0.03 11.58
N GLU A 13 1.96 1.01 11.54
CA GLU A 13 1.64 2.38 11.12
C GLU A 13 1.19 2.42 9.65
N ALA A 14 1.89 1.69 8.77
CA ALA A 14 1.48 1.58 7.37
C ALA A 14 0.11 0.89 7.21
N ASN A 15 -0.15 -0.14 8.01
CA ASN A 15 -1.44 -0.83 8.00
C ASN A 15 -2.56 0.09 8.50
N ILE A 16 -2.34 0.85 9.57
CA ILE A 16 -3.31 1.84 10.09
C ILE A 16 -3.67 2.83 8.98
N TYR A 17 -2.67 3.41 8.32
CA TYR A 17 -2.89 4.35 7.22
C TYR A 17 -3.71 3.75 6.07
N SER A 18 -3.42 2.51 5.69
CA SER A 18 -4.19 1.80 4.65
C SER A 18 -5.63 1.54 5.08
N PHE A 19 -5.85 1.05 6.30
CA PHE A 19 -7.18 0.78 6.84
C PHE A 19 -8.02 2.04 6.99
N GLU A 20 -7.43 3.15 7.41
CA GLU A 20 -8.13 4.43 7.47
C GLU A 20 -8.63 4.89 6.11
N GLY A 21 -7.83 4.72 5.04
CA GLY A 21 -8.23 5.09 3.69
C GLY A 21 -9.49 4.33 3.25
N ASN A 22 -9.47 3.00 3.42
CA ASN A 22 -10.61 2.15 3.08
C ASN A 22 -11.84 2.49 3.93
N TYR A 23 -11.66 2.66 5.24
CA TYR A 23 -12.75 2.99 6.16
C TYR A 23 -13.41 4.33 5.80
N LEU A 24 -12.62 5.38 5.55
CA LEU A 24 -13.15 6.71 5.21
C LEU A 24 -13.86 6.71 3.86
N GLU A 25 -13.37 5.95 2.89
CA GLU A 25 -14.02 5.82 1.58
C GLU A 25 -15.38 5.11 1.70
N GLU A 26 -15.42 3.95 2.34
CA GLU A 26 -16.61 3.11 2.48
C GLU A 26 -17.71 3.78 3.32
N THR A 27 -17.31 4.51 4.37
CA THR A 27 -18.25 5.13 5.32
C THR A 27 -18.69 6.54 4.95
N SER A 28 -18.14 7.11 3.88
CA SER A 28 -18.39 8.50 3.45
C SER A 28 -19.87 8.87 3.30
N GLN A 29 -20.73 7.89 2.99
CA GLN A 29 -22.16 8.11 2.74
C GLN A 29 -23.03 8.06 4.01
N PHE A 30 -22.74 7.15 4.93
CA PHE A 30 -23.58 6.90 6.12
C PHE A 30 -23.08 7.65 7.36
N GLY A 31 -21.85 8.15 7.31
CA GLY A 31 -21.18 8.79 8.44
C GLY A 31 -20.17 7.87 9.11
N ASN A 32 -19.26 8.47 9.88
CA ASN A 32 -18.13 7.80 10.49
C ASN A 32 -17.65 8.51 11.75
N ILE A 33 -16.68 7.91 12.45
CA ILE A 33 -16.17 8.45 13.72
C ILE A 33 -15.50 9.83 13.59
N ILE A 34 -15.07 10.22 12.39
CA ILE A 34 -14.38 11.50 12.15
C ILE A 34 -15.40 12.63 11.92
N LYS A 35 -16.43 12.37 11.11
CA LYS A 35 -17.41 13.39 10.67
C LYS A 35 -18.79 13.28 11.34
N GLY A 36 -18.99 12.27 12.16
CA GLY A 36 -20.28 11.96 12.79
C GLY A 36 -21.18 11.05 11.95
N PHE A 37 -22.27 10.60 12.55
CA PHE A 37 -23.21 9.61 12.00
C PHE A 37 -24.55 10.21 11.54
N ASP A 38 -24.58 11.50 11.20
CA ASP A 38 -25.80 12.19 10.77
C ASP A 38 -26.40 11.62 9.46
N GLY A 39 -25.60 10.89 8.68
CA GLY A 39 -26.05 10.17 7.49
C GLY A 39 -26.76 8.85 7.80
N TYR A 40 -26.62 8.31 9.01
CA TYR A 40 -27.05 6.95 9.34
C TYR A 40 -28.57 6.79 9.31
N MET A 41 -29.31 7.83 9.70
CA MET A 41 -30.78 7.86 9.61
C MET A 41 -31.29 8.46 8.31
N SER A 42 -30.40 8.90 7.42
CA SER A 42 -30.77 9.56 6.17
C SER A 42 -31.07 8.52 5.10
N THR A 43 -32.33 8.41 4.69
CA THR A 43 -32.77 7.52 3.59
C THR A 43 -32.48 8.10 2.20
N ARG A 44 -31.90 9.30 2.12
CA ARG A 44 -31.58 9.98 0.86
C ARG A 44 -30.11 9.79 0.52
N PRO A 45 -29.77 9.02 -0.53
CA PRO A 45 -28.39 8.80 -0.95
C PRO A 45 -27.74 10.03 -1.63
N GLU A 46 -28.43 11.18 -1.71
CA GLU A 46 -28.00 12.34 -2.51
C GLU A 46 -26.98 13.28 -1.83
N LYS A 47 -26.49 12.95 -0.63
CA LYS A 47 -25.39 13.74 -0.05
C LYS A 47 -24.13 13.45 -0.87
N LYS A 48 -23.65 14.48 -1.58
CA LYS A 48 -22.41 14.45 -2.41
C LYS A 48 -21.31 13.71 -1.66
N LYS A 49 -20.64 12.76 -2.32
CA LYS A 49 -19.45 12.07 -1.77
C LYS A 49 -18.44 13.12 -1.31
N ILE A 50 -18.33 13.30 0.01
CA ILE A 50 -17.36 14.20 0.61
C ILE A 50 -16.01 13.47 0.50
N LYS A 51 -15.11 14.02 -0.31
CA LYS A 51 -13.74 13.51 -0.37
C LYS A 51 -13.09 13.67 1.00
N PHE A 52 -12.45 12.62 1.50
CA PHE A 52 -11.64 12.73 2.71
C PHE A 52 -10.29 13.37 2.36
N THR A 53 -9.70 14.04 3.35
CA THR A 53 -8.37 14.65 3.26
C THR A 53 -7.39 13.95 4.19
N GLU A 54 -6.12 14.32 4.14
CA GLU A 54 -5.10 13.74 5.03
C GLU A 54 -5.34 14.09 6.51
N GLU A 55 -6.00 15.22 6.77
CA GLU A 55 -6.39 15.65 8.11
C GLU A 55 -7.48 14.75 8.72
N ASP A 56 -8.26 14.03 7.88
CA ASP A 56 -9.29 13.10 8.37
C ASP A 56 -8.69 11.79 8.94
N ARG A 57 -7.38 11.55 8.78
CA ARG A 57 -6.66 10.33 9.20
C ARG A 57 -6.21 10.37 10.65
N LEU A 58 -7.16 10.52 11.57
CA LEU A 58 -6.90 10.75 12.99
C LEU A 58 -5.97 9.72 13.64
N PHE A 59 -6.06 8.44 13.26
CA PHE A 59 -5.23 7.38 13.84
C PHE A 59 -3.79 7.47 13.34
N SER A 60 -3.57 7.72 12.05
CA SER A 60 -2.22 8.00 11.54
C SER A 60 -1.63 9.27 12.16
N GLN A 61 -2.41 10.35 12.25
CA GLN A 61 -2.00 11.62 12.86
C GLN A 61 -1.68 11.49 14.36
N SER A 62 -2.13 10.42 15.02
CA SER A 62 -1.79 10.15 16.42
C SER A 62 -0.35 9.65 16.63
N SER A 63 0.33 9.23 15.55
CA SER A 63 1.74 8.83 15.60
C SER A 63 2.64 9.88 14.95
N ALA A 64 3.70 10.28 15.66
CA ALA A 64 4.71 11.19 15.10
C ALA A 64 5.56 10.54 13.98
N THR A 65 5.57 9.21 13.87
CA THR A 65 6.45 8.46 12.96
C THR A 65 5.77 7.87 11.75
N TYR A 66 4.45 8.02 11.59
CA TYR A 66 3.69 7.35 10.53
C TYR A 66 4.20 7.70 9.11
N GLN A 67 4.56 8.96 8.86
CA GLN A 67 5.10 9.39 7.56
C GLN A 67 6.41 8.67 7.23
N ALA A 68 7.32 8.56 8.21
CA ALA A 68 8.56 7.83 8.04
C ALA A 68 8.30 6.33 7.75
N ALA A 69 7.30 5.73 8.40
CA ALA A 69 6.91 4.35 8.10
C ALA A 69 6.39 4.17 6.67
N LEU A 70 5.61 5.13 6.14
CA LEU A 70 5.16 5.11 4.74
C LEU A 70 6.31 5.23 3.77
N GLU A 71 7.29 6.11 4.03
CA GLU A 71 8.49 6.24 3.21
C GLU A 71 9.33 4.96 3.20
N ILE A 72 9.50 4.33 4.37
CA ILE A 72 10.19 3.04 4.48
C ILE A 72 9.46 1.98 3.65
N LYS A 73 8.13 1.89 3.75
CA LYS A 73 7.33 0.94 2.98
C LYS A 73 7.43 1.15 1.48
N LYS A 74 7.32 2.40 1.04
CA LYS A 74 7.47 2.76 -0.37
C LYS A 74 8.85 2.38 -0.92
N LYS A 75 9.90 2.53 -0.10
CA LYS A 75 11.26 2.12 -0.46
C LYS A 75 11.41 0.60 -0.51
N GLU A 76 10.82 -0.13 0.44
CA GLU A 76 10.79 -1.59 0.42
C GLU A 76 10.12 -2.10 -0.86
N GLU A 77 8.98 -1.52 -1.23
CA GLU A 77 8.27 -1.85 -2.48
C GLU A 77 9.11 -1.55 -3.72
N SER A 78 9.73 -0.37 -3.82
CA SER A 78 10.58 -0.04 -4.96
C SER A 78 11.76 -1.00 -5.12
N MET A 79 12.39 -1.39 -4.01
CA MET A 79 13.49 -2.37 -4.02
C MET A 79 13.02 -3.74 -4.52
N LEU A 80 11.85 -4.20 -4.06
CA LEU A 80 11.27 -5.47 -4.52
C LEU A 80 10.94 -5.44 -6.02
N LEU A 81 10.44 -4.31 -6.54
CA LEU A 81 10.20 -4.15 -7.97
C LEU A 81 11.49 -4.21 -8.79
N GLU A 82 12.55 -3.54 -8.34
CA GLU A 82 13.86 -3.57 -9.02
C GLU A 82 14.47 -4.98 -9.03
N GLU A 83 14.42 -5.70 -7.91
CA GLU A 83 14.91 -7.07 -7.80
C GLU A 83 14.17 -8.01 -8.75
N ASN A 84 12.85 -7.93 -8.78
CA ASN A 84 12.00 -8.73 -9.67
C ASN A 84 12.29 -8.44 -11.16
N MET A 85 12.55 -7.18 -11.53
CA MET A 85 12.96 -6.84 -12.89
C MET A 85 14.30 -7.49 -13.23
N HIS A 86 15.30 -7.36 -12.36
CA HIS A 86 16.63 -7.90 -12.59
C HIS A 86 16.61 -9.44 -12.76
N GLU A 87 15.86 -10.14 -11.91
CA GLU A 87 15.68 -11.59 -12.01
C GLU A 87 14.97 -11.98 -13.32
N GLY A 88 13.96 -11.22 -13.73
CA GLY A 88 13.26 -11.39 -15.01
C GLY A 88 14.20 -11.22 -16.22
N TYR A 89 15.11 -10.24 -16.19
CA TYR A 89 16.12 -10.06 -17.23
C TYR A 89 17.11 -11.24 -17.29
N HIS A 90 17.63 -11.70 -16.15
CA HIS A 90 18.54 -12.85 -16.10
C HIS A 90 17.90 -14.14 -16.61
N LYS A 91 16.63 -14.39 -16.27
CA LYS A 91 15.87 -15.53 -16.82
C LYS A 91 15.75 -15.46 -18.35
N LYS A 92 15.40 -14.30 -18.92
CA LYS A 92 15.30 -14.09 -20.37
C LYS A 92 16.63 -14.33 -21.10
N VAL A 93 17.74 -13.82 -20.56
CA VAL A 93 19.08 -14.03 -21.13
C VAL A 93 19.46 -15.51 -21.10
N SER A 94 19.16 -16.20 -20.01
CA SER A 94 19.43 -17.63 -19.85
C SER A 94 18.63 -18.49 -20.85
N ILE A 95 17.35 -18.16 -21.07
CA ILE A 95 16.49 -18.81 -22.07
C ILE A 95 17.03 -18.57 -23.48
N LYS A 96 17.44 -17.34 -23.81
CA LYS A 96 18.02 -17.01 -25.13
C LYS A 96 19.31 -17.79 -25.40
N LYS A 97 20.21 -17.90 -24.41
CA LYS A 97 21.44 -18.70 -24.52
C LYS A 97 21.15 -20.18 -24.75
N LYS A 98 20.14 -20.74 -24.07
CA LYS A 98 19.72 -22.14 -24.24
C LYS A 98 19.17 -22.38 -25.65
N SER A 99 18.30 -21.49 -26.14
CA SER A 99 17.76 -21.57 -27.50
C SER A 99 18.83 -21.49 -28.60
N LEU A 100 19.85 -20.64 -28.45
CA LEU A 100 20.97 -20.60 -29.42
C LEU A 100 21.78 -21.90 -29.40
N LYS A 101 22.04 -22.48 -28.23
CA LYS A 101 22.83 -23.71 -28.08
C LYS A 101 22.13 -24.94 -28.66
N ASP A 102 20.80 -24.97 -28.61
CA ASP A 102 20.00 -26.04 -29.21
C ASP A 102 19.92 -25.92 -30.74
N LYS A 103 20.06 -24.70 -31.29
CA LYS A 103 20.13 -24.48 -32.75
C LYS A 103 21.46 -24.91 -33.36
N THR A 104 22.57 -24.76 -32.65
CA THR A 104 23.91 -25.13 -33.14
C THR A 104 24.24 -26.62 -32.99
N LYS A 105 23.33 -27.45 -32.48
CA LYS A 105 23.50 -28.90 -32.29
C LYS A 105 22.72 -29.76 -33.28
N LYS A 106 21.99 -29.14 -34.23
CA LYS A 106 21.15 -29.82 -35.23
C LYS A 106 21.73 -29.82 -36.65
N GLU A 107 22.97 -29.38 -36.82
CA GLU A 107 23.82 -29.60 -38.01
C GLU A 107 24.90 -30.63 -37.67
#